data_AF-A0A943JLD5-F1
#
_entry.id   AF-A0A943JLD5-F1
#
_cell.length_a   1.000
_cell.length_b   1.000
_cell.length_c   1.000
_cell.angle_alpha   90.00
_cell.angle_beta   90.00
_cell.angle_gamma   90.00
#
_symmetry.space_group_name_H-M   'P 1'
#
loop_
_entity.id
_entity.type
_entity.pdbx_description
1 polymer ?
#
loop_
_entity_poly.entity_id
_entity_poly.type
_entity_poly.pdbx_seq_one_letter_code
_entity_poly.pdbx_strand_id
1 'polypeptide(L)'
;MKKFDDGNIQIQYSDENEPCVLELMNQALIAYETITSLFKLKNYDRKIIIYLYNSVEELHNEVFGEKREEWEVALEGEDGNLKLVTPLNPGNVHSYSDILKITQKSVADMILADNFDDIPNWLDITTYLFGLNDAKTIYSYQKLNINNIKSYSDAYFITLSLINIYGINKIIKIYKKAKNYNKILNASDKEINNKIIQYYAEAV
;
A
#
# COMPACT_ATOMS: atom_id res chain seq x y z
N MET A 1 -15.99 13.71 -18.22
CA MET A 1 -15.49 12.97 -17.04
C MET A 1 -16.61 12.85 -16.04
N LYS A 2 -17.04 11.61 -15.77
CA LYS A 2 -18.06 11.24 -14.78
C LYS A 2 -17.46 11.23 -13.38
N LYS A 3 -18.32 11.22 -12.37
CA LYS A 3 -17.95 11.16 -10.95
C LYS A 3 -18.85 10.16 -10.23
N PHE A 4 -18.25 9.30 -9.42
CA PHE A 4 -18.92 8.46 -8.44
C PHE A 4 -18.41 8.87 -7.06
N ASP A 5 -19.31 9.18 -6.13
CA ASP A 5 -18.98 9.84 -4.87
C ASP A 5 -19.76 9.22 -3.72
N ASP A 6 -19.05 8.78 -2.69
CA ASP A 6 -19.60 8.22 -1.44
C ASP A 6 -19.52 9.23 -0.27
N GLY A 7 -18.98 10.43 -0.52
CA GLY A 7 -18.75 11.45 0.50
C GLY A 7 -17.32 11.44 1.01
N ASN A 8 -16.78 10.27 1.38
CA ASN A 8 -15.38 10.11 1.80
C ASN A 8 -14.42 9.88 0.62
N ILE A 9 -14.91 9.19 -0.41
CA ILE A 9 -14.12 8.80 -1.58
C ILE A 9 -14.87 9.21 -2.84
N GLN A 10 -14.14 9.76 -3.81
CA GLN A 10 -14.68 10.11 -5.12
C GLN A 10 -13.79 9.54 -6.22
N ILE A 11 -14.39 8.84 -7.19
CA ILE A 11 -13.72 8.36 -8.39
C ILE A 11 -14.15 9.22 -9.57
N GLN A 12 -13.19 9.80 -10.29
CA GLN A 12 -13.39 10.53 -11.55
C GLN A 12 -12.94 9.66 -12.72
N TYR A 13 -13.79 9.48 -13.73
CA TYR A 13 -13.58 8.47 -14.78
C TYR A 13 -14.18 8.86 -16.13
N SER A 14 -13.71 8.23 -17.22
CA SER A 14 -14.26 8.29 -18.57
C SER A 14 -15.43 7.30 -18.73
N ASP A 15 -16.26 7.43 -19.78
CA ASP A 15 -17.39 6.51 -19.99
C ASP A 15 -16.95 5.04 -20.14
N GLU A 16 -15.77 4.81 -20.71
CA GLU A 16 -15.18 3.48 -20.92
C GLU A 16 -14.92 2.72 -19.61
N ASN A 17 -14.69 3.45 -18.52
CA ASN A 17 -14.38 2.87 -17.22
C ASN A 17 -15.61 2.56 -16.37
N GLU A 18 -16.81 3.01 -16.77
CA GLU A 18 -18.05 2.82 -16.01
C GLU A 18 -18.29 1.38 -15.51
N PRO A 19 -17.97 0.31 -16.27
CA PRO A 19 -18.19 -1.06 -15.82
C PRO A 19 -17.46 -1.48 -14.54
N CYS A 20 -16.32 -0.84 -14.21
CA CYS A 20 -15.48 -1.24 -13.07
C CYS A 20 -15.57 -0.29 -11.86
N VAL A 21 -16.21 0.87 -12.00
CA VAL A 21 -16.17 1.94 -10.99
C VAL A 21 -16.82 1.54 -9.67
N LEU A 22 -17.95 0.83 -9.70
CA LEU A 22 -18.61 0.38 -8.47
C LEU A 22 -17.72 -0.60 -7.68
N GLU A 23 -17.04 -1.50 -8.38
CA GLU A 23 -16.14 -2.46 -7.75
C GLU A 23 -14.90 -1.76 -7.16
N LEU A 24 -14.29 -0.83 -7.91
CA LEU A 24 -13.19 0.00 -7.40
C LEU A 24 -13.60 0.82 -6.17
N MET A 25 -14.80 1.42 -6.18
CA MET A 25 -15.32 2.16 -5.03
C MET A 25 -15.44 1.24 -3.81
N ASN A 26 -15.99 0.03 -3.98
CA ASN A 26 -16.09 -0.94 -2.89
C ASN A 26 -14.70 -1.31 -2.33
N GLN A 27 -13.69 -1.48 -3.19
CA GLN A 27 -12.31 -1.75 -2.73
C GLN A 27 -11.72 -0.57 -1.95
N ALA A 28 -11.91 0.65 -2.44
CA ALA A 28 -11.47 1.86 -1.76
C ALA A 28 -12.13 2.01 -0.37
N LEU A 29 -13.44 1.72 -0.28
CA LEU A 29 -14.18 1.77 0.99
C LEU A 29 -13.74 0.68 1.97
N ILE A 30 -13.49 -0.55 1.49
CA ILE A 30 -12.92 -1.62 2.33
C ILE A 30 -11.59 -1.17 2.95
N ALA A 31 -10.72 -0.52 2.18
CA ALA A 31 -9.46 -0.01 2.69
C ALA A 31 -9.65 1.12 3.70
N TYR A 32 -10.53 2.08 3.40
CA TYR A 32 -10.89 3.17 4.30
C TYR A 32 -11.38 2.66 5.65
N GLU A 33 -12.39 1.77 5.65
CA GLU A 33 -12.96 1.20 6.87
C GLU A 33 -11.94 0.38 7.66
N THR A 34 -11.15 -0.44 6.95
CA THR A 34 -10.11 -1.28 7.57
C THR A 34 -9.08 -0.43 8.30
N ILE A 35 -8.53 0.59 7.65
CA ILE A 35 -7.47 1.42 8.24
C ILE A 35 -8.03 2.31 9.35
N THR A 36 -9.15 2.99 9.11
CA THR A 36 -9.74 3.88 10.14
C THR A 36 -10.12 3.11 11.39
N SER A 37 -10.69 1.91 11.26
CA SER A 37 -11.01 1.03 12.38
C SER A 37 -9.75 0.48 13.07
N LEU A 38 -8.82 -0.11 12.32
CA LEU A 38 -7.62 -0.75 12.87
C LEU A 38 -6.72 0.24 13.61
N PHE A 39 -6.56 1.45 13.05
CA PHE A 39 -5.77 2.51 13.66
C PHE A 39 -6.56 3.38 14.63
N LYS A 40 -7.88 3.19 14.73
CA LYS A 40 -8.80 3.97 15.57
C LYS A 40 -8.77 5.46 15.23
N LEU A 41 -8.77 5.77 13.94
CA LEU A 41 -8.81 7.13 13.41
C LEU A 41 -10.26 7.62 13.52
N LYS A 42 -10.55 8.53 14.45
CA LYS A 42 -11.93 8.97 14.72
C LYS A 42 -12.41 10.11 13.82
N ASN A 43 -11.49 10.83 13.16
CA ASN A 43 -11.78 12.08 12.46
C ASN A 43 -10.94 12.22 11.18
N TYR A 44 -10.87 11.19 10.33
CA TYR A 44 -10.24 11.36 9.02
C TYR A 44 -11.22 12.08 8.08
N ASP A 45 -10.98 13.38 7.89
CA ASP A 45 -11.88 14.34 7.22
C ASP A 45 -11.46 14.65 5.78
N ARG A 46 -10.29 14.18 5.35
CA ARG A 46 -9.83 14.33 3.97
C ARG A 46 -10.68 13.45 3.05
N LYS A 47 -11.26 14.09 2.04
CA LYS A 47 -11.88 13.40 0.92
C LYS A 47 -10.80 12.84 -0.01
N ILE A 48 -10.79 11.54 -0.24
CA ILE A 48 -9.86 10.88 -1.16
C ILE A 48 -10.43 10.97 -2.57
N ILE A 49 -9.67 11.54 -3.50
CA ILE A 49 -10.05 11.62 -4.91
C ILE A 49 -9.16 10.67 -5.71
N ILE A 50 -9.79 9.83 -6.51
CA ILE A 50 -9.14 8.88 -7.42
C ILE A 50 -9.46 9.30 -8.86
N TYR A 51 -8.44 9.59 -9.66
CA TYR A 51 -8.55 9.78 -11.10
C TYR A 51 -8.23 8.46 -11.81
N LEU A 52 -9.18 7.96 -12.59
CA LEU A 52 -9.07 6.69 -13.29
C LEU A 52 -8.70 6.91 -14.77
N TYR A 53 -7.52 6.44 -15.16
CA TYR A 53 -6.95 6.55 -16.51
C TYR A 53 -7.20 5.29 -17.33
N ASN A 54 -7.36 5.42 -18.64
CA ASN A 54 -7.72 4.30 -19.52
C ASN A 54 -6.54 3.37 -19.85
N SER A 55 -5.30 3.79 -19.56
CA SER A 55 -4.10 2.98 -19.77
C SER A 55 -2.94 3.44 -18.90
N VAL A 56 -1.95 2.55 -18.72
CA VAL A 56 -0.70 2.85 -18.02
C VAL A 56 0.06 4.00 -18.69
N GLU A 57 0.06 4.03 -20.02
CA GLU A 57 0.72 5.09 -20.80
C GLU A 57 0.04 6.45 -20.59
N GLU A 58 -1.29 6.50 -20.58
CA GLU A 58 -2.03 7.73 -20.30
C GLU A 58 -1.73 8.25 -18.89
N LEU A 59 -1.73 7.36 -17.90
CA LEU A 59 -1.34 7.69 -16.53
C LEU A 59 0.07 8.28 -16.47
N HIS A 60 1.05 7.62 -17.09
CA HIS A 60 2.45 8.06 -17.05
C HIS A 60 2.66 9.40 -17.76
N ASN A 61 2.07 9.57 -18.94
CA ASN A 61 2.16 10.84 -19.67
C ASN A 61 1.54 11.99 -18.87
N GLU A 62 0.44 11.75 -18.14
CA GLU A 62 -0.19 12.77 -17.30
C GLU A 62 0.64 13.12 -16.05
N VAL A 63 1.32 12.14 -15.42
CA VAL A 63 2.08 12.37 -14.19
C VAL A 63 3.50 12.85 -14.47
N PHE A 64 4.14 12.32 -15.52
CA PHE A 64 5.57 12.49 -15.76
C PHE A 64 5.90 13.15 -17.11
N GLY A 65 4.93 13.27 -18.01
CA GLY A 65 5.15 13.72 -19.39
C GLY A 65 5.80 12.69 -20.31
N GLU A 66 6.10 11.49 -19.79
CA GLU A 66 6.70 10.39 -20.54
C GLU A 66 6.31 9.04 -19.92
N LYS A 67 6.41 7.98 -20.72
CA LYS A 67 6.19 6.60 -20.29
C LYS A 67 7.31 6.12 -19.35
N ARG A 68 6.93 5.44 -18.27
CA ARG A 68 7.83 4.85 -17.27
C ARG A 68 7.71 3.33 -17.21
N GLU A 69 8.23 2.74 -16.13
CA GLU A 69 8.19 1.29 -15.91
C GLU A 69 6.73 0.82 -15.77
N GLU A 70 6.35 -0.21 -16.54
CA GLU A 70 4.97 -0.70 -16.68
C GLU A 70 4.30 -1.15 -15.37
N TRP A 71 5.08 -1.38 -14.31
CA TRP A 71 4.53 -1.79 -13.01
C TRP A 71 3.96 -0.60 -12.20
N GLU A 72 4.27 0.64 -12.57
CA GLU A 72 3.78 1.86 -11.90
C GLU A 72 2.34 2.17 -12.33
N VAL A 73 1.35 1.57 -11.65
CA VAL A 73 -0.08 1.65 -12.02
C VAL A 73 -0.94 2.50 -11.10
N ALA A 74 -0.37 2.99 -10.00
CA ALA A 74 -1.00 3.87 -9.03
C ALA A 74 0.04 4.86 -8.49
N LEU A 75 -0.29 6.14 -8.52
CA LEU A 75 0.63 7.24 -8.21
C LEU A 75 -0.12 8.34 -7.46
N GLU A 76 0.51 8.96 -6.47
CA GLU A 76 0.01 10.21 -5.91
C GLU A 76 0.45 11.37 -6.80
N GLY A 77 -0.51 12.17 -7.27
CA GLY A 77 -0.24 13.39 -8.03
C GLY A 77 0.28 14.52 -7.14
N GLU A 78 0.84 15.58 -7.73
CA GLU A 78 1.26 16.79 -6.99
C GLU A 78 0.10 17.48 -6.27
N ASP A 79 -1.14 17.23 -6.70
CA ASP A 79 -2.38 17.69 -6.08
C ASP A 79 -2.80 16.83 -4.87
N GLY A 80 -2.00 15.83 -4.51
CA GLY A 80 -2.25 14.86 -3.45
C GLY A 80 -3.32 13.82 -3.80
N ASN A 81 -3.86 13.81 -5.03
CA ASN A 81 -4.92 12.87 -5.39
C ASN A 81 -4.32 11.58 -5.95
N LEU A 82 -5.04 10.47 -5.77
CA LEU A 82 -4.63 9.19 -6.34
C LEU A 82 -4.90 9.18 -7.84
N LYS A 83 -3.90 8.83 -8.63
CA LYS A 83 -4.00 8.61 -10.06
C LYS A 83 -3.79 7.11 -10.30
N LEU A 84 -4.78 6.44 -10.88
CA LEU A 84 -4.86 4.98 -10.95
C LEU A 84 -5.22 4.55 -12.37
N VAL A 85 -4.58 3.49 -12.88
CA VAL A 85 -5.01 2.87 -14.13
C VAL A 85 -6.29 2.05 -13.92
N THR A 86 -7.15 2.03 -14.93
CA THR A 86 -8.34 1.17 -14.92
C THR A 86 -7.99 -0.32 -14.86
N PRO A 87 -8.70 -1.13 -14.05
CA PRO A 87 -8.52 -2.58 -14.04
C PRO A 87 -8.92 -3.23 -15.37
N LEU A 88 -9.70 -2.53 -16.22
CA LEU A 88 -10.09 -2.98 -17.55
C LEU A 88 -8.91 -3.01 -18.55
N ASN A 89 -7.85 -2.25 -18.27
CA ASN A 89 -6.65 -2.18 -19.08
C ASN A 89 -5.41 -1.95 -18.19
N PRO A 90 -5.03 -2.95 -17.37
CA PRO A 90 -4.03 -2.82 -16.32
C PRO A 90 -2.57 -2.83 -16.83
N GLY A 91 -2.38 -2.85 -18.15
CA GLY A 91 -1.08 -3.10 -18.78
C GLY A 91 -0.69 -4.57 -18.81
N ASN A 92 0.60 -4.84 -19.00
CA ASN A 92 1.12 -6.20 -19.19
C ASN A 92 1.65 -6.87 -17.91
N VAL A 93 1.83 -6.08 -16.84
CA VAL A 93 2.43 -6.57 -15.57
C VAL A 93 1.35 -7.02 -14.60
N HIS A 94 0.24 -6.29 -14.53
CA HIS A 94 -0.80 -6.47 -13.53
C HIS A 94 -2.06 -7.06 -14.15
N SER A 95 -2.80 -7.83 -13.36
CA SER A 95 -4.14 -8.30 -13.71
C SER A 95 -5.22 -7.33 -13.23
N TYR A 96 -6.45 -7.53 -13.68
CA TYR A 96 -7.64 -6.84 -13.15
C TYR A 96 -7.70 -6.92 -11.61
N SER A 97 -7.46 -8.11 -11.05
CA SER A 97 -7.47 -8.33 -9.60
C SER A 97 -6.32 -7.61 -8.89
N ASP A 98 -5.17 -7.43 -9.54
CA ASP A 98 -4.05 -6.73 -8.92
C ASP A 98 -4.39 -5.24 -8.77
N ILE A 99 -5.00 -4.62 -9.79
CA ILE A 99 -5.45 -3.22 -9.71
C ILE A 99 -6.46 -3.01 -8.59
N LEU A 100 -7.39 -3.95 -8.37
CA LEU A 100 -8.32 -3.90 -7.24
C LEU A 100 -7.59 -3.89 -5.89
N LYS A 101 -6.62 -4.78 -5.69
CA LYS A 101 -5.82 -4.83 -4.45
C LYS A 101 -4.91 -3.60 -4.31
N ILE A 102 -4.33 -3.11 -5.42
CA ILE A 102 -3.52 -1.88 -5.45
C ILE A 102 -4.38 -0.67 -5.08
N THR A 103 -5.64 -0.64 -5.48
CA THR A 103 -6.60 0.40 -5.05
C THR A 103 -6.74 0.40 -3.53
N GLN A 104 -6.93 -0.78 -2.92
CA GLN A 104 -7.01 -0.91 -1.47
C GLN A 104 -5.73 -0.41 -0.79
N LYS A 105 -4.57 -0.88 -1.25
CA LYS A 105 -3.27 -0.49 -0.70
C LYS A 105 -3.02 1.02 -0.81
N SER A 106 -3.27 1.60 -1.98
CA SER A 106 -2.99 3.02 -2.23
C SER A 106 -3.87 3.93 -1.37
N VAL A 107 -5.15 3.62 -1.27
CA VAL A 107 -6.08 4.33 -0.37
C VAL A 107 -5.63 4.21 1.09
N ALA A 108 -5.25 3.00 1.51
CA ALA A 108 -4.76 2.77 2.86
C ALA A 108 -3.46 3.54 3.16
N ASP A 109 -2.51 3.56 2.23
CA ASP A 109 -1.25 4.28 2.37
C ASP A 109 -1.46 5.79 2.49
N MET A 110 -2.35 6.37 1.67
CA MET A 110 -2.70 7.79 1.77
C MET A 110 -3.25 8.13 3.17
N ILE A 111 -4.19 7.33 3.67
CA ILE A 111 -4.76 7.53 5.01
C ILE A 111 -3.66 7.44 6.08
N LEU A 112 -2.74 6.47 5.98
CA LEU A 112 -1.65 6.34 6.94
C LEU A 112 -0.66 7.50 6.87
N ALA A 113 -0.29 7.95 5.67
CA ALA A 113 0.61 9.08 5.45
C ALA A 113 0.02 10.39 5.97
N ASP A 114 -1.29 10.60 5.82
CA ASP A 114 -1.98 11.79 6.35
C ASP A 114 -2.01 11.84 7.89
N ASN A 115 -1.91 10.69 8.56
CA ASN A 115 -2.09 10.60 10.01
C ASN A 115 -0.79 10.35 10.78
N PHE A 116 0.26 9.86 10.10
CA PHE A 116 1.50 9.43 10.73
C PHE A 116 2.72 9.90 9.95
N ASP A 117 3.54 10.70 10.63
CA ASP A 117 4.84 11.11 10.11
C ASP A 117 5.91 10.03 10.31
N ASP A 118 6.99 10.13 9.52
CA ASP A 118 8.21 9.33 9.66
C ASP A 118 7.98 7.81 9.59
N ILE A 119 6.95 7.33 8.89
CA ILE A 119 6.70 5.90 8.70
C ILE A 119 7.98 5.26 8.11
N PRO A 120 8.56 4.22 8.75
CA PRO A 120 9.79 3.64 8.25
C PRO A 120 9.56 2.98 6.88
N ASN A 121 10.50 3.15 5.93
CA ASN A 121 10.38 2.58 4.59
C ASN A 121 10.36 1.03 4.56
N TRP A 122 10.81 0.38 5.62
CA TRP A 122 10.73 -1.08 5.79
C TRP A 122 9.35 -1.55 6.26
N LEU A 123 8.45 -0.62 6.62
CA LEU A 123 7.17 -0.92 7.22
C LEU A 123 6.04 -0.76 6.20
N ASP A 124 5.51 -1.89 5.74
CA ASP A 124 4.47 -2.01 4.72
C ASP A 124 3.35 -2.93 5.21
N ILE A 125 2.51 -2.41 6.12
CA ILE A 125 1.36 -3.15 6.67
C ILE A 125 0.25 -3.31 5.63
N THR A 126 0.14 -2.40 4.66
CA THR A 126 -0.96 -2.35 3.71
C THR A 126 -0.85 -3.47 2.68
N THR A 127 0.36 -3.78 2.20
CA THR A 127 0.60 -5.00 1.39
C THR A 127 0.20 -6.27 2.13
N TYR A 128 0.49 -6.34 3.44
CA TYR A 128 0.07 -7.47 4.29
C TYR A 128 -1.46 -7.57 4.43
N LEU A 129 -2.13 -6.46 4.70
CA LEU A 129 -3.59 -6.45 4.93
C LEU A 129 -4.39 -6.80 3.66
N PHE A 130 -3.92 -6.38 2.49
CA PHE A 130 -4.66 -6.52 1.23
C PHE A 130 -4.10 -7.62 0.30
N GLY A 131 -3.13 -8.40 0.78
CA GLY A 131 -2.68 -9.63 0.11
C GLY A 131 -2.10 -9.37 -1.30
N LEU A 132 -1.31 -8.31 -1.46
CA LEU A 132 -0.65 -7.97 -2.73
C LEU A 132 0.57 -8.82 -3.06
N ASN A 133 0.99 -9.68 -2.15
CA ASN A 133 2.09 -10.61 -2.39
C ASN A 133 1.57 -12.05 -2.48
N ASP A 134 1.18 -12.46 -3.69
CA ASP A 134 0.80 -13.83 -4.00
C ASP A 134 2.06 -14.71 -4.07
N ALA A 135 2.62 -15.09 -2.91
CA ALA A 135 3.48 -16.24 -2.53
C ALA A 135 4.40 -16.97 -3.56
N LYS A 136 4.63 -16.45 -4.77
CA LYS A 136 5.29 -17.16 -5.88
C LYS A 136 6.79 -16.89 -5.98
N THR A 137 7.30 -15.89 -5.26
CA THR A 137 8.74 -15.59 -5.24
C THR A 137 9.42 -16.32 -4.09
N ILE A 138 10.32 -17.24 -4.43
CA ILE A 138 11.37 -17.71 -3.53
C ILE A 138 12.24 -16.50 -3.20
N TYR A 139 11.89 -15.79 -2.12
CA TYR A 139 12.55 -14.56 -1.74
C TYR A 139 13.80 -14.88 -0.92
N SER A 140 14.94 -14.26 -1.25
CA SER A 140 16.19 -14.46 -0.50
C SER A 140 16.16 -13.68 0.82
N TYR A 141 15.45 -14.23 1.80
CA TYR A 141 15.23 -13.63 3.13
C TYR A 141 16.54 -13.41 3.91
N GLN A 142 17.62 -14.11 3.57
CA GLN A 142 18.93 -13.96 4.19
C GLN A 142 19.53 -12.55 4.04
N LYS A 143 18.98 -11.72 3.14
CA LYS A 143 19.44 -10.35 2.89
C LYS A 143 18.52 -9.28 3.48
N LEU A 144 17.41 -9.66 4.13
CA LEU A 144 16.50 -8.71 4.75
C LEU A 144 17.21 -7.93 5.87
N ASN A 145 17.14 -6.60 5.79
CA ASN A 145 17.74 -5.71 6.76
C ASN A 145 16.92 -4.42 6.82
N ILE A 146 16.40 -4.08 8.01
CA ILE A 146 15.60 -2.86 8.19
C ILE A 146 16.35 -1.57 7.84
N ASN A 147 17.69 -1.62 7.85
CA ASN A 147 18.57 -0.49 7.51
C ASN A 147 18.99 -0.48 6.02
N ASN A 148 18.56 -1.44 5.21
CA ASN A 148 18.93 -1.55 3.79
C ASN A 148 17.81 -2.16 2.94
N ILE A 149 16.72 -1.42 2.81
CA ILE A 149 15.55 -1.79 2.00
C ILE A 149 15.84 -1.51 0.53
N LYS A 150 15.70 -2.52 -0.32
CA LYS A 150 15.99 -2.42 -1.76
C LYS A 150 14.75 -2.51 -2.64
N SER A 151 13.64 -3.00 -2.08
CA SER A 151 12.41 -3.29 -2.82
C SER A 151 11.18 -3.23 -1.92
N TYR A 152 10.00 -3.07 -2.53
CA TYR A 152 8.73 -3.24 -1.83
C TYR A 152 8.60 -4.64 -1.20
N SER A 153 9.14 -5.68 -1.86
CA SER A 153 9.18 -7.03 -1.30
C SER A 153 9.98 -7.10 0.00
N ASP A 154 11.11 -6.38 0.13
CA ASP A 154 11.88 -6.33 1.39
C ASP A 154 10.99 -5.81 2.53
N ALA A 155 10.32 -4.67 2.30
CA ALA A 155 9.45 -4.03 3.30
C ALA A 155 8.29 -4.95 3.70
N TYR A 156 7.67 -5.62 2.73
CA TYR A 156 6.63 -6.60 2.99
C TYR A 156 7.12 -7.76 3.86
N PHE A 157 8.21 -8.45 3.47
CA PHE A 157 8.68 -9.62 4.21
C PHE A 157 9.20 -9.25 5.61
N ILE A 158 9.83 -8.09 5.75
CA ILE A 158 10.15 -7.53 7.07
C ILE A 158 8.87 -7.33 7.89
N THR A 159 7.87 -6.66 7.33
CA THR A 159 6.62 -6.38 8.05
C THR A 159 5.88 -7.66 8.43
N LEU A 160 5.76 -8.62 7.51
CA LEU A 160 5.16 -9.93 7.74
C LEU A 160 5.84 -10.65 8.91
N SER A 161 7.17 -10.76 8.89
CA SER A 161 7.91 -11.42 9.96
C SER A 161 7.71 -10.72 11.30
N LEU A 162 7.74 -9.38 11.33
CA LEU A 162 7.51 -8.62 12.57
C LEU A 162 6.08 -8.78 13.09
N ILE A 163 5.07 -8.85 12.21
CA ILE A 163 3.68 -9.16 12.61
C ILE A 163 3.62 -10.55 13.25
N ASN A 164 4.29 -11.56 12.67
CA ASN A 164 4.28 -12.92 13.22
C ASN A 164 5.06 -13.04 14.53
N ILE A 165 6.15 -12.29 14.71
CA ILE A 165 6.98 -12.31 15.92
C ILE A 165 6.33 -11.53 17.07
N TYR A 166 5.76 -10.35 16.75
CA TYR A 166 5.38 -9.34 17.75
C TYR A 166 3.87 -9.06 17.82
N GLY A 167 3.11 -9.54 16.84
CA GLY A 167 1.68 -9.25 16.68
C GLY A 167 1.42 -7.89 16.03
N ILE A 168 0.34 -7.83 15.25
CA ILE A 168 -0.08 -6.62 14.50
C ILE A 168 -0.25 -5.38 15.41
N ASN A 169 -0.68 -5.57 16.66
CA ASN A 169 -0.85 -4.46 17.62
C ASN A 169 0.46 -3.74 17.94
N LYS A 170 1.61 -4.44 17.94
CA LYS A 170 2.92 -3.78 18.10
C LYS A 170 3.27 -2.99 16.85
N ILE A 171 2.95 -3.50 15.67
CA ILE A 171 3.22 -2.82 14.39
C ILE A 171 2.39 -1.54 14.26
N ILE A 172 1.11 -1.56 14.62
CA ILE A 172 0.26 -0.36 14.69
C ILE A 172 0.84 0.68 15.66
N LYS A 173 1.43 0.26 16.78
CA LYS A 173 2.12 1.19 17.70
C LYS A 173 3.36 1.82 17.06
N ILE A 174 4.05 1.12 16.17
CA ILE A 174 5.21 1.65 15.44
C ILE A 174 4.76 2.76 14.50
N TYR A 175 3.72 2.57 13.68
CA TYR A 175 3.15 3.66 12.86
C TYR A 175 2.86 4.91 13.70
N LYS A 176 2.26 4.74 14.88
CA LYS A 176 1.92 5.86 15.78
C LYS A 176 3.14 6.55 16.42
N LYS A 177 4.31 5.90 16.46
CA LYS A 177 5.51 6.34 17.17
C LYS A 177 6.78 5.85 16.47
N ALA A 178 6.90 6.12 15.17
CA ALA A 178 7.89 5.50 14.29
C ALA A 178 9.33 5.64 14.79
N LYS A 179 9.73 6.84 15.21
CA LYS A 179 11.07 7.14 15.78
C LYS A 179 11.43 6.32 17.02
N ASN A 180 10.48 5.64 17.68
CA ASN A 180 10.70 4.84 18.88
C ASN A 180 10.50 3.34 18.65
N TYR A 181 10.55 2.85 17.41
CA TYR A 181 10.27 1.45 17.08
C TYR A 181 11.11 0.46 17.91
N ASN A 182 12.39 0.73 18.15
CA ASN A 182 13.25 -0.13 18.99
C ASN A 182 12.73 -0.29 20.41
N LYS A 183 12.23 0.80 21.01
CA LYS A 183 11.64 0.76 22.36
C LYS A 183 10.33 -0.03 22.36
N ILE A 184 9.53 0.09 21.29
CA ILE A 184 8.26 -0.64 21.14
C ILE A 184 8.50 -2.15 20.99
N LEU A 185 9.52 -2.51 20.22
CA LEU A 185 9.93 -3.90 19.98
C LEU A 185 10.77 -4.47 21.13
N ASN A 186 11.31 -3.60 21.99
CA ASN A 186 12.30 -3.93 23.01
C ASN A 186 13.50 -4.68 22.41
N ALA A 187 14.05 -4.12 21.33
CA ALA A 187 15.14 -4.71 20.56
C ALA A 187 15.90 -3.61 19.79
N SER A 188 17.24 -3.73 19.75
CA SER A 188 18.10 -2.99 18.84
C SER A 188 17.89 -3.43 17.38
N ASP A 189 18.34 -2.63 16.42
CA ASP A 189 18.24 -2.97 14.99
C ASP A 189 18.88 -4.31 14.66
N LYS A 190 20.04 -4.60 15.28
CA LYS A 190 20.75 -5.87 15.12
C LYS A 190 19.90 -7.04 15.61
N GLU A 191 19.26 -6.90 16.76
CA GLU A 191 18.37 -7.94 17.30
C GLU A 191 17.11 -8.11 16.45
N ILE A 192 16.54 -7.02 15.94
CA ILE A 192 15.40 -7.05 15.01
C ILE A 192 15.78 -7.83 13.75
N ASN A 193 16.88 -7.48 13.10
CA ASN A 193 17.37 -8.17 11.90
C ASN A 193 17.64 -9.65 12.16
N ASN A 194 18.27 -10.01 13.29
CA ASN A 194 18.52 -11.39 13.66
C ASN A 194 17.21 -12.18 13.83
N LYS A 195 16.18 -11.58 14.45
CA LYS A 195 14.87 -12.21 14.63
C LYS A 195 14.14 -12.43 13.30
N ILE A 196 14.26 -11.48 12.36
CA ILE A 196 13.70 -11.62 11.00
C ILE A 196 14.35 -12.80 10.28
N ILE A 197 15.69 -12.88 10.31
CA ILE A 197 16.44 -13.98 9.69
C ILE A 197 16.05 -15.32 10.34
N GLN A 198 15.97 -15.37 11.67
CA GLN A 198 15.57 -16.57 12.41
C GLN A 198 14.16 -17.03 12.04
N TYR A 199 13.19 -16.10 11.98
CA TYR A 199 11.81 -16.41 11.59
C TYR A 199 11.74 -17.16 10.25
N TYR A 200 12.46 -16.67 9.23
CA TYR A 200 12.48 -17.34 7.93
C TYR A 200 13.37 -18.58 7.86
N ALA A 201 14.35 -18.73 8.75
CA ALA A 201 15.12 -19.96 8.86
C ALA A 201 14.32 -21.11 9.49
N GLU A 202 13.32 -20.80 10.32
CA GLU A 202 12.47 -21.79 11.01
C GLU A 202 11.12 -22.03 10.29
N ALA A 203 10.65 -21.08 9.49
CA ALA A 203 9.36 -21.15 8.79
C ALA A 203 9.42 -21.77 7.39
N VAL A 204 10.62 -22.08 6.87
CA VAL A 204 10.87 -22.67 5.55
C VAL A 204 11.39 -24.10 5.68
#